data_AF-A0A1R0H474-F1
#
_entry.id   AF-A0A1R0H474-F1
#
_cell.length_a   1.000
_cell.length_b   1.000
_cell.length_c   1.000
_cell.angle_alpha   90.00
_cell.angle_beta   90.00
_cell.angle_gamma   90.00
#
_symmetry.space_group_name_H-M   'P 1'
#
loop_
_entity.id
_entity.type
_entity.pdbx_description
1 polymer ?
#
loop_
_entity_poly.entity_id
_entity_poly.type
_entity_poly.pdbx_seq_one_letter_code
_entity_poly.pdbx_strand_id
1 'polypeptide(L)'
;MSNNLYQVLKKSVEVRVNSSPGAGLSILFSGGLDCMVLAALTHETLPIDQPIELINVSFENPRILTHSKSKFKKVNPLKMKSSDPENFDGSSDSRTKKFRVPDRVTGLDGLKELRSVFPNRSWNWIEVNVFYDRVLEMREHIVDLLGPNHTVMDLVDLHY
;
A
#
# COMPACT_ATOMS: atom_id res chain seq x y z
N MET A 1 8.90 31.97 -22.21
CA MET A 1 8.65 31.65 -20.78
C MET A 1 9.12 30.22 -20.56
N SER A 2 10.14 30.01 -19.73
CA SER A 2 10.54 28.66 -19.33
C SER A 2 9.45 28.09 -18.42
N ASN A 3 8.68 27.13 -18.91
CA ASN A 3 7.76 26.39 -18.06
C ASN A 3 8.61 25.56 -17.09
N ASN A 4 8.67 26.00 -15.82
CA ASN A 4 9.27 25.23 -14.75
C ASN A 4 8.51 23.90 -14.62
N LEU A 5 9.23 22.78 -14.46
CA LEU A 5 8.67 21.44 -14.31
C LEU A 5 7.52 21.39 -13.30
N TYR A 6 7.66 22.07 -12.16
CA TYR A 6 6.62 22.16 -11.14
C TYR A 6 5.30 22.74 -11.70
N GLN A 7 5.37 23.79 -12.51
CA GLN A 7 4.18 24.41 -13.10
C GLN A 7 3.51 23.48 -14.11
N VAL A 8 4.29 22.73 -14.89
CA VAL A 8 3.75 21.75 -15.84
C VAL A 8 3.03 20.61 -15.10
N LEU A 9 3.63 20.10 -14.02
CA LEU A 9 3.04 19.04 -13.22
C LEU A 9 1.79 19.51 -12.49
N LYS A 10 1.85 20.67 -11.82
CA LYS A 10 0.70 21.28 -11.16
C LYS A 10 -0.44 21.49 -12.13
N LYS A 11 -0.15 22.07 -13.31
CA LYS A 11 -1.20 22.28 -14.32
C LYS A 11 -1.82 20.98 -14.82
N SER A 12 -1.02 19.93 -14.95
CA SER A 12 -1.50 18.60 -15.37
C SER A 12 -2.43 17.96 -14.34
N VAL A 13 -2.17 18.18 -13.05
CA VAL A 13 -3.06 17.75 -11.96
C VAL A 13 -4.33 18.59 -11.95
N GLU A 14 -4.23 19.92 -12.02
CA GLU A 14 -5.38 20.83 -12.10
C GLU A 14 -6.37 20.44 -13.20
N VAL A 15 -5.89 20.12 -14.41
CA VAL A 15 -6.75 19.73 -15.54
C VAL A 15 -7.53 18.44 -15.22
N ARG A 16 -6.90 17.47 -14.54
CA ARG A 16 -7.53 16.18 -14.20
C ARG A 16 -8.50 16.28 -13.02
N VAL A 17 -8.18 17.14 -12.05
CA VAL A 17 -9.08 17.41 -10.93
C VAL A 17 -10.34 18.12 -11.43
N ASN A 18 -10.18 19.12 -12.28
CA ASN A 18 -11.31 19.92 -12.77
C ASN A 18 -12.13 19.23 -13.88
N SER A 19 -11.66 18.12 -14.46
CA SER A 19 -12.40 17.41 -15.50
C SER A 19 -13.60 16.63 -14.96
N SER A 20 -13.69 16.42 -13.64
CA SER A 20 -14.83 15.74 -12.98
C SER A 20 -15.32 16.52 -11.76
N PRO A 21 -15.99 17.67 -11.96
CA PRO A 21 -16.46 18.50 -10.86
C PRO A 21 -17.41 17.73 -9.93
N GLY A 22 -17.17 17.82 -8.62
CA GLY A 22 -18.01 17.18 -7.60
C GLY A 22 -17.73 15.70 -7.36
N ALA A 23 -16.84 15.07 -8.13
CA ALA A 23 -16.34 13.73 -7.81
C ALA A 23 -15.26 13.82 -6.73
N GLY A 24 -15.28 12.86 -5.79
CA GLY A 24 -14.15 12.65 -4.88
C GLY A 24 -12.90 12.23 -5.65
N LEU A 25 -11.73 12.59 -5.14
CA LEU A 25 -10.45 12.21 -5.75
C LEU A 25 -9.68 11.25 -4.84
N SER A 26 -9.21 10.17 -5.46
CA SER A 26 -8.41 9.15 -4.81
C SER A 26 -7.10 8.93 -5.57
N ILE A 27 -6.04 8.59 -4.85
CA ILE A 27 -4.70 8.35 -5.38
C ILE A 27 -4.30 6.93 -5.02
N LEU A 28 -3.89 6.14 -6.02
CA LEU A 28 -3.19 4.89 -5.76
C LEU A 28 -1.82 5.21 -5.18
N PHE A 29 -1.57 4.74 -3.96
CA PHE A 29 -0.51 5.28 -3.13
C PHE A 29 0.33 4.18 -2.48
N SER A 30 1.55 3.97 -3.00
CA SER A 30 2.55 3.05 -2.44
C SER A 30 3.56 3.73 -1.51
N GLY A 31 3.53 5.07 -1.43
CA GLY A 31 4.55 5.87 -0.73
C GLY A 31 5.82 6.13 -1.56
N GLY A 32 5.86 5.71 -2.82
CA GLY A 32 6.92 6.12 -3.75
C GLY A 32 6.87 7.61 -4.10
N LEU A 33 7.97 8.14 -4.63
CA LEU A 33 8.12 9.56 -4.94
C LEU A 33 7.00 10.10 -5.84
N ASP A 34 6.64 9.37 -6.88
CA ASP A 34 5.64 9.84 -7.86
C ASP A 34 4.27 10.05 -7.22
N CYS A 35 3.78 9.07 -6.45
CA CYS A 35 2.50 9.19 -5.77
C CYS A 35 2.52 10.21 -4.61
N MET A 36 3.68 10.43 -3.98
CA MET A 36 3.89 11.52 -3.01
C MET A 36 3.77 12.89 -3.66
N VAL A 37 4.43 13.08 -4.81
CA VAL A 37 4.35 14.33 -5.59
C VAL A 37 2.91 14.57 -6.06
N LEU A 38 2.22 13.54 -6.55
CA LEU A 38 0.81 13.65 -6.93
C LEU A 38 -0.07 14.04 -5.75
N ALA A 39 0.13 13.45 -4.57
CA ALA A 39 -0.61 13.81 -3.36
C ALA A 39 -0.39 15.28 -2.96
N ALA A 40 0.87 15.74 -2.95
CA ALA A 40 1.21 17.13 -2.64
C ALA A 40 0.58 18.11 -3.64
N LEU A 41 0.70 17.87 -4.94
CA LEU A 41 0.11 18.73 -5.97
C LEU A 41 -1.42 18.73 -5.92
N THR A 42 -2.01 17.59 -5.58
CA THR A 42 -3.45 17.45 -5.39
C THR A 42 -3.95 18.28 -4.20
N HIS A 43 -3.21 18.28 -3.08
CA HIS A 43 -3.52 19.12 -1.93
C HIS A 43 -3.59 20.60 -2.29
N GLU A 44 -2.68 21.07 -3.16
CA GLU A 44 -2.69 22.46 -3.61
C GLU A 44 -3.82 22.80 -4.58
N THR A 45 -4.41 21.79 -5.22
CA THR A 45 -5.40 21.96 -6.29
C THR A 45 -6.83 21.87 -5.77
N LEU A 46 -7.10 20.98 -4.81
CA LEU A 46 -8.44 20.76 -4.27
C LEU A 46 -8.80 21.78 -3.18
N PRO A 47 -10.08 22.14 -3.03
CA PRO A 47 -10.58 22.83 -1.84
C PRO A 47 -10.15 22.13 -0.55
N ILE A 48 -9.76 22.87 0.48
CA ILE A 48 -9.13 22.32 1.69
C ILE A 48 -10.03 21.40 2.50
N ASP A 49 -11.34 21.63 2.43
CA ASP A 49 -12.41 20.87 3.07
C ASP A 49 -12.66 19.50 2.41
N GLN A 50 -12.21 19.31 1.17
CA GLN A 50 -12.34 18.04 0.48
C GLN A 50 -11.25 17.05 0.93
N PRO A 51 -11.59 15.85 1.39
CA PRO A 51 -10.60 14.85 1.73
C PRO A 51 -9.89 14.31 0.47
N ILE A 52 -8.67 13.80 0.65
CA ILE A 52 -7.96 13.03 -0.39
C ILE A 52 -7.83 11.60 0.11
N GLU A 53 -8.30 10.65 -0.69
CA GLU A 53 -8.20 9.22 -0.39
C GLU A 53 -6.90 8.65 -0.94
N LEU A 54 -6.11 8.03 -0.08
CA LEU A 54 -4.88 7.32 -0.43
C LEU A 54 -5.16 5.82 -0.38
N ILE A 55 -5.27 5.22 -1.56
CA ILE A 55 -5.60 3.80 -1.73
C ILE A 55 -4.29 3.02 -1.84
N ASN A 56 -3.97 2.25 -0.80
CA ASN A 56 -2.79 1.39 -0.80
C ASN A 56 -3.21 -0.07 -0.94
N VAL A 57 -2.71 -0.70 -2.00
CA VAL A 57 -2.94 -2.10 -2.31
C VAL A 57 -1.78 -2.92 -1.78
N SER A 58 -2.08 -3.99 -1.06
CA SER A 58 -1.08 -4.94 -0.55
C SER A 58 -1.52 -6.36 -0.80
N PHE A 59 -0.65 -7.14 -1.41
CA PHE A 59 -0.84 -8.58 -1.60
C PHE A 59 -0.35 -9.33 -0.37
N GLU A 60 -1.09 -10.36 0.03
CA GLU A 60 -0.71 -11.24 1.14
C GLU A 60 0.64 -11.89 0.82
N ASN A 61 1.59 -11.81 1.73
CA ASN A 61 2.91 -12.45 1.56
C ASN A 61 2.87 -13.91 2.05
N PRO A 62 2.87 -14.93 1.15
CA PRO A 62 2.74 -16.33 1.55
C PRO A 62 3.96 -16.84 2.32
N ARG A 63 5.12 -16.17 2.20
CA ARG A 63 6.37 -16.55 2.89
C ARG A 63 6.26 -16.37 4.41
N ILE A 64 5.35 -15.51 4.89
CA ILE A 64 5.05 -15.32 6.31
C ILE A 64 4.21 -16.51 6.86
N LEU A 65 3.42 -17.17 6.00
CA LEU A 65 2.62 -18.35 6.35
C LEU A 65 3.51 -19.61 6.51
N THR A 66 4.60 -19.72 5.75
CA THR A 66 5.50 -20.88 5.82
C THR A 66 6.41 -20.83 7.06
N HIS A 67 6.85 -19.64 7.47
CA HIS A 67 7.69 -19.44 8.67
C HIS A 67 6.91 -19.52 10.00
N SER A 68 5.59 -19.40 9.98
CA SER A 68 4.75 -19.60 11.17
C SER A 68 4.42 -21.08 11.41
N LYS A 69 4.38 -21.92 10.36
CA LYS A 69 4.18 -23.37 10.49
C LYS A 69 5.39 -24.13 11.06
N SER A 70 6.61 -23.60 10.91
CA SER A 70 7.83 -24.25 11.41
C SER A 70 8.07 -24.08 12.92
N LYS A 71 7.42 -23.10 13.58
CA LYS A 71 7.53 -22.89 15.04
C LYS A 71 6.63 -23.80 15.88
N PHE A 72 5.69 -24.54 15.29
CA PHE A 72 4.78 -25.46 16.00
C PHE A 72 5.22 -26.94 16.03
N LYS A 73 6.43 -27.28 15.54
CA LYS A 73 6.99 -28.64 15.65
C LYS A 73 8.32 -28.65 16.40
N LYS A 74 8.25 -28.58 17.73
CA LYS A 74 9.08 -29.26 18.75
C LYS A 74 9.05 -28.44 20.05
N VAL A 75 8.10 -28.75 20.93
CA VAL A 75 8.25 -28.46 22.37
C VAL A 75 8.39 -29.80 23.08
N ASN A 76 9.61 -30.12 23.50
CA ASN A 76 9.85 -31.16 24.49
C ASN A 76 9.28 -30.66 25.83
N PRO A 77 8.51 -31.46 26.57
CA PRO A 77 8.14 -31.10 27.94
C PRO A 77 9.40 -31.21 28.81
N LEU A 78 9.62 -30.26 29.73
CA LEU A 78 10.69 -30.20 30.75
C LEU A 78 11.88 -29.28 30.42
N LYS A 79 11.70 -27.96 30.60
CA LYS A 79 12.51 -27.09 31.49
C LYS A 79 12.09 -25.62 31.34
N MET A 80 11.37 -25.11 32.34
CA MET A 80 11.19 -23.68 32.58
C MET A 80 12.51 -23.07 33.07
N LYS A 81 12.93 -21.94 32.48
CA LYS A 81 13.68 -20.87 33.16
C LYS A 81 13.55 -19.55 32.39
N SER A 82 12.67 -18.70 32.91
CA SER A 82 12.69 -17.23 33.04
C SER A 82 13.53 -16.38 32.06
N SER A 83 12.83 -15.57 31.25
CA SER A 83 13.03 -14.11 31.21
C SER A 83 11.86 -13.44 30.45
N ASP A 84 11.04 -12.74 31.24
CA ASP A 84 10.12 -11.63 30.96
C ASP A 84 8.91 -11.81 30.01
N PRO A 85 7.67 -11.59 30.53
CA PRO A 85 6.44 -11.64 29.77
C PRO A 85 6.01 -10.22 29.36
N GLU A 86 6.10 -9.88 28.07
CA GLU A 86 5.25 -8.82 27.53
C GLU A 86 4.04 -9.45 26.85
N ASN A 87 2.91 -9.25 27.51
CA ASN A 87 1.57 -9.56 27.05
C ASN A 87 1.27 -8.86 25.72
N PHE A 88 0.93 -9.60 24.65
CA PHE A 88 0.13 -9.03 23.58
C PHE A 88 -0.90 -10.05 23.07
N ASP A 89 -2.16 -9.64 23.21
CA ASP A 89 -3.40 -10.30 22.81
C ASP A 89 -3.33 -10.98 21.43
N GLY A 90 -3.54 -12.29 21.43
CA GLY A 90 -3.40 -13.22 20.30
C GLY A 90 -4.51 -13.20 19.26
N SER A 91 -5.28 -12.11 19.11
CA SER A 91 -6.39 -12.03 18.14
C SER A 91 -6.16 -11.08 16.96
N SER A 92 -5.35 -10.02 17.14
CA SER A 92 -5.22 -8.94 16.14
C SER A 92 -3.95 -8.99 15.26
N ASP A 93 -2.87 -9.62 15.70
CA ASP A 93 -1.53 -9.46 15.08
C ASP A 93 -1.30 -10.33 13.81
N SER A 94 -2.04 -11.43 13.64
CA SER A 94 -1.83 -12.35 12.51
C SER A 94 -2.26 -11.74 11.16
N ARG A 95 -3.37 -11.00 11.13
CA ARG A 95 -3.92 -10.41 9.90
C ARG A 95 -3.09 -9.23 9.41
N THR A 96 -2.67 -8.35 10.32
CA THR A 96 -1.89 -7.15 9.98
C THR A 96 -0.54 -7.53 9.40
N LYS A 97 0.14 -8.54 9.97
CA LYS A 97 1.48 -8.95 9.56
C LYS A 97 1.55 -9.51 8.14
N LYS A 98 0.47 -10.16 7.66
CA LYS A 98 0.36 -10.72 6.30
C LYS A 98 0.49 -9.68 5.20
N PHE A 99 0.05 -8.45 5.49
CA PHE A 99 0.03 -7.33 4.54
C PHE A 99 1.08 -6.26 4.87
N ARG A 100 1.99 -6.51 5.81
CA ARG A 100 3.18 -5.66 6.05
C ARG A 100 4.23 -5.87 4.96
N VAL A 101 3.86 -5.57 3.72
CA VAL A 101 4.73 -5.57 2.53
C VAL A 101 5.44 -4.23 2.40
N PRO A 102 6.54 -4.13 1.62
CA PRO A 102 7.30 -2.89 1.46
C PRO A 102 6.41 -1.67 1.13
N ASP A 103 5.51 -1.80 0.16
CA ASP A 103 4.59 -0.74 -0.25
C ASP A 103 3.62 -0.30 0.86
N ARG A 104 3.19 -1.21 1.74
CA ARG A 104 2.37 -0.86 2.91
C ARG A 104 3.16 -0.02 3.90
N VAL A 105 4.41 -0.43 4.16
CA VAL A 105 5.29 0.23 5.12
C VAL A 105 5.63 1.64 4.61
N THR A 106 6.13 1.75 3.38
CA THR A 106 6.48 3.03 2.76
C THR A 106 5.25 3.93 2.63
N GLY A 107 4.09 3.39 2.25
CA GLY A 107 2.86 4.16 2.16
C GLY A 107 2.39 4.73 3.51
N LEU A 108 2.52 3.97 4.59
CA LEU A 108 2.22 4.47 5.94
C LEU A 108 3.18 5.58 6.37
N ASP A 109 4.46 5.49 6.02
CA ASP A 109 5.43 6.54 6.31
C ASP A 109 5.19 7.79 5.48
N GLY A 110 4.89 7.65 4.17
CA GLY A 110 4.48 8.76 3.31
C GLY A 110 3.20 9.45 3.80
N LEU A 111 2.22 8.69 4.31
CA LEU A 111 1.02 9.27 4.94
C LEU A 111 1.37 10.13 6.17
N LYS A 112 2.32 9.69 7.01
CA LYS A 112 2.77 10.49 8.17
C LYS A 112 3.42 11.80 7.71
N GLU A 113 4.25 11.73 6.68
CA GLU A 113 4.89 12.91 6.09
C GLU A 113 3.85 13.89 5.53
N LEU A 114 2.88 13.41 4.74
CA LEU A 114 1.80 14.23 4.20
C LEU A 114 0.98 14.92 5.30
N ARG A 115 0.67 14.19 6.39
CA ARG A 115 -0.04 14.77 7.55
C ARG A 115 0.80 15.80 8.30
N SER A 116 2.12 15.62 8.36
CA SER A 116 3.03 16.57 8.98
C SER A 116 3.18 17.85 8.15
N VAL A 117 3.30 17.73 6.83
CA VAL A 117 3.51 18.87 5.92
C VAL A 117 2.20 19.62 5.65
N PHE A 118 1.08 18.89 5.56
CA PHE A 118 -0.25 19.43 5.24
C PHE A 118 -1.27 19.08 6.33
N PRO A 119 -1.14 19.64 7.54
CA PRO A 119 -1.94 19.24 8.71
C PRO A 119 -3.43 19.59 8.59
N ASN A 120 -3.78 20.60 7.77
CA ASN A 120 -5.15 21.05 7.59
C ASN A 120 -5.94 20.24 6.55
N ARG A 121 -5.32 19.23 5.93
CA ARG A 121 -5.97 18.36 4.95
C ARG A 121 -6.37 17.03 5.58
N SER A 122 -7.58 16.60 5.30
CA SER A 122 -8.05 15.26 5.63
C SER A 122 -7.44 14.24 4.65
N TRP A 123 -6.47 13.47 5.13
CA TRP A 123 -5.85 12.36 4.41
C TRP A 123 -6.45 11.03 4.86
N ASN A 124 -7.28 10.44 4.00
CA ASN A 124 -7.98 9.18 4.28
C ASN A 124 -7.16 8.01 3.76
N TRP A 125 -6.71 7.15 4.67
CA TRP A 125 -5.94 5.96 4.32
C TRP A 125 -6.88 4.77 4.08
N ILE A 126 -6.84 4.21 2.88
CA ILE A 126 -7.68 3.09 2.47
C ILE A 126 -6.80 1.86 2.21
N GLU A 127 -6.98 0.83 3.02
CA GLU A 127 -6.24 -0.42 2.88
C GLU A 127 -6.99 -1.42 1.99
N VAL A 128 -6.40 -1.74 0.85
CA VAL A 128 -6.86 -2.83 -0.01
C VAL A 128 -5.94 -4.02 0.19
N ASN A 129 -6.45 -5.06 0.85
CA ASN A 129 -5.73 -6.28 1.17
C ASN A 129 -6.16 -7.40 0.23
N VAL A 130 -5.23 -7.88 -0.60
CA VAL A 130 -5.48 -8.92 -1.60
C VAL A 130 -4.92 -10.24 -1.11
N PHE A 131 -5.80 -11.18 -0.78
CA PHE A 131 -5.42 -12.51 -0.32
C PHE A 131 -4.82 -13.36 -1.44
N TYR A 132 -3.93 -14.28 -1.09
CA TYR A 132 -3.17 -15.06 -2.08
C TYR A 132 -4.06 -16.04 -2.88
N ASP A 133 -5.06 -16.63 -2.24
CA ASP A 133 -6.05 -17.50 -2.89
C ASP A 133 -6.80 -16.79 -4.02
N ARG A 134 -7.20 -15.53 -3.81
CA ARG A 134 -7.83 -14.70 -4.85
C ARG A 134 -6.93 -14.42 -6.04
N VAL A 135 -5.63 -14.21 -5.81
CA VAL A 135 -4.66 -14.04 -6.90
C VAL A 135 -4.55 -15.30 -7.73
N LEU A 136 -4.54 -16.47 -7.07
CA LEU A 136 -4.49 -17.76 -7.77
C LEU A 136 -5.75 -18.02 -8.61
N GLU A 137 -6.93 -17.73 -8.06
CA GLU A 137 -8.21 -17.83 -8.78
C GLU A 137 -8.24 -16.95 -10.04
N MET A 138 -7.62 -15.76 -9.98
CA MET A 138 -7.62 -14.80 -11.08
C MET A 138 -6.37 -14.86 -11.96
N ARG A 139 -5.45 -15.82 -11.74
CA ARG A 139 -4.12 -15.83 -12.35
C ARG A 139 -4.16 -15.70 -13.87
N GLU A 140 -4.98 -16.50 -14.54
CA GLU A 140 -5.09 -16.48 -16.01
C GLU A 140 -5.53 -15.10 -16.51
N HIS A 141 -6.59 -14.55 -15.91
CA HIS A 141 -7.09 -13.22 -16.27
C HIS A 141 -6.06 -12.11 -16.01
N ILE A 142 -5.32 -12.17 -14.90
CA ILE A 142 -4.26 -11.20 -14.60
C ILE A 142 -3.15 -11.31 -15.66
N VAL A 143 -2.72 -12.52 -16.01
CA VAL A 143 -1.69 -12.74 -17.04
C VAL A 143 -2.15 -12.18 -18.40
N ASP A 144 -3.41 -12.39 -18.78
CA ASP A 144 -3.97 -11.84 -20.01
C ASP A 144 -3.96 -10.30 -20.02
N LEU A 145 -4.33 -9.66 -18.90
CA LEU A 145 -4.31 -8.20 -18.76
C LEU A 145 -2.91 -7.59 -18.80
N LEU A 146 -1.89 -8.37 -18.44
CA LEU A 146 -0.49 -7.94 -18.46
C LEU A 146 0.17 -8.10 -19.83
N GLY A 147 -0.54 -8.61 -20.83
CA GLY A 147 0.00 -8.67 -22.19
C GLY A 147 0.08 -7.29 -22.85
N PRO A 148 1.09 -7.04 -23.72
CA PRO A 148 2.29 -7.84 -23.99
C PRO A 148 3.45 -7.37 -23.10
N ASN A 149 3.95 -8.18 -22.16
CA ASN A 149 5.08 -7.78 -21.31
C ASN A 149 6.26 -8.74 -21.39
N HIS A 150 7.39 -8.19 -21.86
CA HIS A 150 8.75 -8.72 -21.72
C HIS A 150 9.44 -8.21 -20.44
N THR A 151 8.70 -7.53 -19.57
CA THR A 151 9.16 -7.05 -18.28
C THR A 151 8.68 -8.02 -17.21
N VAL A 152 9.63 -8.49 -16.41
CA VAL A 152 9.42 -9.46 -15.33
C VAL A 152 8.43 -8.86 -14.32
N MET A 153 7.24 -9.45 -14.24
CA MET A 153 6.31 -9.24 -13.15
C MET A 153 6.22 -10.53 -12.35
N ASP A 154 6.12 -10.45 -11.02
CA ASP A 154 6.25 -11.56 -10.05
C ASP A 154 5.32 -12.79 -10.25
N LEU A 155 4.50 -12.80 -11.30
CA LEU A 155 3.59 -13.89 -11.66
C LEU A 155 4.15 -14.88 -12.69
N VAL A 156 5.24 -14.54 -13.41
CA VAL A 156 5.83 -15.41 -14.44
C VAL A 156 6.85 -16.44 -13.91
N ASP A 157 7.37 -16.28 -12.69
CA ASP A 157 8.43 -17.17 -12.14
C ASP A 157 7.92 -18.39 -11.35
N LEU A 158 6.61 -18.67 -11.35
CA LEU A 158 6.07 -19.90 -10.77
C LEU A 158 5.91 -20.99 -11.84
N HIS A 159 7.04 -21.43 -12.40
CA HIS A 159 7.15 -22.72 -13.07
C HIS A 159 7.66 -23.75 -12.05
N TYR A 160 6.78 -24.62 -11.57
CA TYR A 160 7.12 -25.91 -10.97
C TYR A 160 6.89 -27.01 -12.02
#